data_AF-A0A7S0G6J6-F1
#
_entry.id   AF-A0A7S0G6J6-F1
#
_cell.length_a   1.000
_cell.length_b   1.000
_cell.length_c   1.000
_cell.angle_alpha   90.00
_cell.angle_beta   90.00
_cell.angle_gamma   90.00
#
_symmetry.space_group_name_H-M   'P 1'
#
loop_
_entity.id
_entity.type
_entity.pdbx_description
1 polymer ?
#
loop_
_entity_poly.entity_id
_entity_poly.type
_entity_poly.pdbx_seq_one_letter_code
_entity_poly.pdbx_strand_id
1 'polypeptide(L)'
;PRSLKYQLGHYAPQFHGYTQQDAQELMAFLMDGLHEDLNRIMNKPVVEAVEGGRNEPDDLVAEKAWKNHKLRNDSIIVDLFHGQYKSTVICPTCEKVSVTFDPFMYLTLPLPARVEKTIEVTFVPLPIPNAGKQTPIKYAMKYIPNTTKMRELKHYVAEKTGRNPSKLVIAVKLIYNRLDSRMAFL
;
A
#
# COMPACT_ATOMS: atom_id res chain seq x y z
N PRO A 1 -24.22 21.30 -8.59
CA PRO A 1 -23.48 22.57 -8.85
C PRO A 1 -23.12 22.73 -10.34
N ARG A 2 -24.08 23.20 -11.17
CA ARG A 2 -23.96 23.20 -12.64
C ARG A 2 -22.79 24.05 -13.16
N SER A 3 -22.63 25.28 -12.65
CA SER A 3 -21.55 26.18 -13.08
C SER A 3 -20.16 25.62 -12.74
N LEU A 4 -19.99 25.10 -11.52
CA LEU A 4 -18.74 24.46 -11.10
C LEU A 4 -18.40 23.24 -11.97
N LYS A 5 -19.39 22.37 -12.24
CA LYS A 5 -19.21 21.20 -13.11
C LYS A 5 -18.79 21.58 -14.53
N TYR A 6 -19.33 22.67 -15.06
CA TYR A 6 -18.95 23.18 -16.37
C TYR A 6 -17.49 23.67 -16.37
N GLN A 7 -17.09 24.48 -15.39
CA GLN A 7 -15.71 24.96 -15.26
C GLN A 7 -14.72 23.82 -15.06
N LEU A 8 -15.01 22.88 -14.14
CA LEU A 8 -14.19 21.68 -13.93
C LEU A 8 -13.98 20.89 -15.23
N GLY A 9 -15.06 20.64 -15.99
CA GLY A 9 -14.98 19.91 -17.25
C GLY A 9 -14.29 20.68 -18.38
N HIS A 10 -14.10 21.99 -18.23
CA HIS A 10 -13.34 22.81 -19.18
C HIS A 10 -11.83 22.67 -18.94
N TYR A 11 -11.39 22.75 -17.68
CA TYR A 11 -9.96 22.65 -17.32
C TYR A 11 -9.47 21.20 -17.17
N ALA A 12 -10.35 20.26 -16.82
CA ALA A 12 -10.08 18.83 -16.70
C ALA A 12 -11.12 18.03 -17.49
N PRO A 13 -10.84 17.73 -18.78
CA PRO A 13 -11.79 17.06 -19.68
C PRO A 13 -12.32 15.70 -19.17
N GLN A 14 -11.58 14.99 -18.32
CA GLN A 14 -12.05 13.73 -17.71
C GLN A 14 -13.31 13.93 -16.86
N PHE A 15 -13.51 15.14 -16.32
CA PHE A 15 -14.71 15.51 -15.57
C PHE A 15 -15.80 16.12 -16.44
N HIS A 16 -15.70 16.13 -17.77
CA HIS A 16 -16.72 16.73 -18.66
C HIS A 16 -18.01 15.90 -18.73
N GLY A 17 -17.89 14.57 -18.72
CA GLY A 17 -19.01 13.64 -18.84
C GLY A 17 -19.87 13.49 -17.58
N TYR A 18 -20.69 12.44 -17.57
CA TYR A 18 -21.56 12.04 -16.46
C TYR A 18 -21.24 10.63 -15.94
N THR A 19 -20.07 10.10 -16.29
CA THR A 19 -19.57 8.84 -15.75
C THR A 19 -19.17 9.01 -14.28
N GLN A 20 -19.13 7.89 -13.54
CA GLN A 20 -18.53 7.89 -12.22
C GLN A 20 -17.02 8.16 -12.32
N GLN A 21 -16.49 8.88 -11.34
CA GLN A 21 -15.08 9.29 -11.27
C GLN A 21 -14.57 9.12 -9.84
N ASP A 22 -13.25 9.05 -9.69
CA ASP A 22 -12.60 9.02 -8.38
C ASP A 22 -12.72 10.40 -7.69
N ALA A 23 -13.27 10.40 -6.47
CA ALA A 23 -13.41 11.61 -5.68
C ALA A 23 -12.05 12.18 -5.24
N GLN A 24 -11.04 11.33 -5.07
CA GLN A 24 -9.69 11.75 -4.73
C GLN A 24 -9.05 12.52 -5.89
N GLU A 25 -9.22 12.05 -7.12
CA GLU A 25 -8.72 12.74 -8.32
C GLU A 25 -9.39 14.11 -8.46
N LEU A 26 -10.71 14.17 -8.28
CA LEU A 26 -11.46 15.43 -8.32
C LEU A 26 -10.96 16.41 -7.24
N MET A 27 -10.77 15.94 -6.01
CA MET A 27 -10.27 16.76 -4.91
C MET A 27 -8.88 17.31 -5.21
N ALA A 28 -7.96 16.46 -5.68
CA ALA A 28 -6.61 16.86 -6.03
C ALA A 28 -6.61 17.95 -7.10
N PHE A 29 -7.39 17.76 -8.16
CA PHE A 29 -7.52 18.74 -9.23
C PHE A 29 -8.10 20.06 -8.76
N LEU A 30 -9.18 20.02 -7.96
CA LEU A 30 -9.82 21.22 -7.46
C LEU A 30 -8.91 22.02 -6.53
N MET A 31 -8.17 21.34 -5.64
CA MET A 31 -7.27 22.02 -4.72
C MET A 31 -6.05 22.61 -5.43
N ASP A 32 -5.52 21.95 -6.46
CA ASP A 32 -4.45 22.50 -7.29
C ASP A 32 -4.93 23.73 -8.07
N GLY A 33 -6.11 23.66 -8.69
CA GLY A 33 -6.72 24.81 -9.37
C GLY A 33 -6.96 26.00 -8.43
N LEU A 34 -7.51 25.74 -7.24
CA LEU A 34 -7.69 26.78 -6.21
C LEU A 34 -6.36 27.33 -5.69
N HIS A 35 -5.33 26.50 -5.58
CA HIS A 35 -4.00 26.93 -5.20
C HIS A 35 -3.44 27.92 -6.22
N GLU A 36 -3.50 27.57 -7.51
CA GLU A 36 -2.97 28.39 -8.59
C GLU A 36 -3.75 29.70 -8.76
N ASP A 37 -5.08 29.66 -8.69
CA ASP A 37 -5.93 30.87 -8.75
C ASP A 37 -5.70 31.83 -7.57
N LEU A 38 -5.32 31.30 -6.41
CA LEU A 38 -5.09 32.07 -5.18
C LEU A 38 -3.60 32.24 -4.86
N ASN A 39 -2.71 31.89 -5.80
CA ASN A 39 -1.28 32.02 -5.59
C ASN A 39 -0.88 33.50 -5.58
N ARG A 40 -0.28 33.93 -4.47
CA ARG A 40 0.24 35.28 -4.26
C ARG A 40 1.50 35.52 -5.12
N ILE A 41 2.16 34.45 -5.55
CA ILE A 41 3.32 34.50 -6.45
C ILE A 41 2.88 34.44 -7.90
N MET A 42 2.90 35.59 -8.59
CA MET A 42 2.50 35.68 -10.00
C MET A 42 3.62 35.24 -10.97
N ASN A 43 4.87 35.57 -10.65
CA ASN A 43 6.03 35.25 -11.47
C ASN A 43 6.90 34.23 -10.74
N LYS A 44 6.76 32.95 -11.10
CA LYS A 44 7.47 31.86 -10.42
C LYS A 44 8.96 31.89 -10.79
N PRO A 45 9.87 32.17 -9.84
CA PRO A 45 11.30 32.15 -10.13
C PRO A 45 11.77 30.73 -10.42
N VAL A 46 12.90 30.63 -11.15
CA VAL A 46 13.64 29.36 -11.25
C VAL A 46 14.32 29.14 -9.91
N VAL A 47 14.08 27.95 -9.32
CA VAL A 47 14.61 27.59 -8.02
C VAL A 47 15.33 26.25 -8.16
N GLU A 48 16.54 26.16 -7.64
CA GLU A 48 17.32 24.93 -7.67
C GLU A 48 16.74 23.89 -6.70
N ALA A 49 16.83 22.63 -7.12
CA ALA A 49 16.46 21.50 -6.28
C ALA A 49 17.40 21.44 -5.06
N VAL A 50 16.82 21.21 -3.89
CA VAL A 50 17.56 21.04 -2.64
C VAL A 50 17.68 19.55 -2.38
N GLU A 51 18.89 19.02 -2.45
CA GLU A 51 19.21 17.64 -2.09
C GLU A 51 20.18 17.65 -0.92
N GLY A 52 19.85 16.90 0.13
CA GLY A 52 20.70 16.69 1.30
C GLY A 52 21.57 15.44 1.16
N GLY A 53 22.79 15.53 1.65
CA GLY A 53 23.72 14.40 1.78
C GLY A 53 23.57 13.62 3.09
N ARG A 54 24.29 12.50 3.22
CA ARG A 54 24.27 11.61 4.41
C ARG A 54 24.56 12.33 5.74
N ASN A 55 25.39 13.37 5.72
CA ASN A 55 25.88 14.07 6.92
C ASN A 55 25.27 15.46 7.09
N GLU A 56 24.30 15.84 6.26
CA GLU A 56 23.66 17.15 6.37
C GLU A 56 22.49 17.10 7.36
N PRO A 57 22.33 18.12 8.22
CA PRO A 57 21.20 18.17 9.15
C PRO A 57 19.87 18.30 8.39
N ASP A 58 18.97 17.33 8.62
CA ASP A 58 17.65 17.27 7.99
C ASP A 58 16.88 18.58 8.12
N ASP A 59 16.87 19.20 9.30
CA ASP A 59 16.12 20.42 9.58
C ASP A 59 16.54 21.59 8.68
N LEU A 60 17.84 21.72 8.39
CA LEU A 60 18.36 22.79 7.53
C LEU A 60 17.99 22.56 6.06
N VAL A 61 18.08 21.31 5.61
CA VAL A 61 17.71 20.91 4.24
C VAL A 61 16.20 21.07 4.04
N ALA A 62 15.40 20.65 5.02
CA ALA A 62 13.95 20.80 5.05
C ALA A 62 13.52 22.26 4.99
N GLU A 63 14.10 23.12 5.83
CA GLU A 63 13.80 24.56 5.86
C GLU A 63 14.18 25.22 4.53
N LYS A 64 15.34 24.89 3.96
CA LYS A 64 15.76 25.40 2.65
C LYS A 64 14.82 24.94 1.53
N ALA A 65 14.43 23.67 1.51
CA ALA A 65 13.47 23.12 0.56
C ALA A 65 12.08 23.78 0.71
N TRP A 66 11.63 24.04 1.94
CA TRP A 66 10.35 24.69 2.20
C TRP A 66 10.36 26.16 1.79
N LYS A 67 11.44 26.89 2.07
CA LYS A 67 11.64 28.25 1.55
C LYS A 67 11.56 28.27 0.02
N ASN A 68 12.25 27.33 -0.63
CA ASN A 68 12.22 27.18 -2.09
C ASN A 68 10.82 26.88 -2.63
N HIS A 69 10.03 26.04 -1.94
CA HIS A 69 8.62 25.80 -2.26
C HIS A 69 7.79 27.08 -2.14
N LYS A 70 7.92 27.82 -1.02
CA LYS A 70 7.18 29.07 -0.78
C LYS A 70 7.54 30.21 -1.73
N LEU A 71 8.74 30.22 -2.30
CA LEU A 71 9.13 31.20 -3.33
C LEU A 71 8.28 31.08 -4.61
N ARG A 72 7.67 29.92 -4.85
CA ARG A 72 6.85 29.64 -6.05
C ARG A 72 5.38 29.46 -5.71
N ASN A 73 5.08 29.03 -4.48
CA ASN A 73 3.76 28.58 -4.06
C ASN A 73 3.42 29.25 -2.72
N ASP A 74 2.62 30.32 -2.76
CA ASP A 74 2.15 31.01 -1.56
C ASP A 74 0.66 31.29 -1.68
N SER A 75 -0.17 30.54 -0.96
CA SER A 75 -1.63 30.68 -1.01
C SER A 75 -2.24 30.13 0.28
N ILE A 76 -3.55 30.39 0.48
CA ILE A 76 -4.28 29.77 1.59
C ILE A 76 -4.29 28.24 1.52
N ILE A 77 -4.20 27.64 0.33
CA ILE A 77 -4.13 26.18 0.17
C ILE A 77 -2.80 25.65 0.71
N VAL A 78 -1.70 26.36 0.45
CA VAL A 78 -0.38 26.03 1.00
C VAL A 78 -0.38 26.18 2.51
N ASP A 79 -0.97 27.27 3.02
CA ASP A 79 -1.03 27.56 4.46
C ASP A 79 -1.81 26.49 5.26
N LEU A 80 -2.86 25.90 4.67
CA LEU A 80 -3.75 24.98 5.37
C LEU A 80 -3.50 23.50 5.09
N PHE A 81 -3.09 23.15 3.87
CA PHE A 81 -3.07 21.76 3.41
C PHE A 81 -1.70 21.26 3.00
N HIS A 82 -0.73 22.14 2.73
CA HIS A 82 0.58 21.66 2.34
C HIS A 82 1.41 21.25 3.57
N GLY A 83 1.95 20.04 3.51
CA GLY A 83 3.01 19.55 4.39
C GLY A 83 4.27 19.22 3.59
N GLN A 84 5.22 18.58 4.24
CA GLN A 84 6.49 18.18 3.63
C GLN A 84 6.86 16.74 4.03
N TYR A 85 7.22 15.91 3.04
CA TYR A 85 7.79 14.59 3.25
C TYR A 85 9.31 14.69 3.39
N LYS A 86 9.90 13.72 4.09
CA LYS A 86 11.31 13.39 3.96
C LYS A 86 11.42 12.10 3.15
N SER A 87 11.96 12.20 1.94
CA SER A 87 12.24 11.07 1.06
C SER A 87 13.72 10.72 1.16
N THR A 88 14.06 9.46 1.41
CA THR A 88 15.45 9.01 1.47
C THR A 88 15.65 7.85 0.49
N VAL A 89 16.49 8.09 -0.51
CA VAL A 89 16.86 7.10 -1.52
C VAL A 89 18.31 6.70 -1.30
N ILE A 90 18.55 5.39 -1.15
CA ILE A 90 19.87 4.82 -1.00
C ILE A 90 20.17 3.97 -2.23
N CYS A 91 21.21 4.33 -2.97
CA CYS A 91 21.64 3.51 -4.10
C CYS A 91 22.17 2.16 -3.61
N PRO A 92 21.65 1.02 -4.07
CA PRO A 92 22.11 -0.29 -3.60
C PRO A 92 23.52 -0.67 -4.10
N THR A 93 24.03 0.04 -5.11
CA THR A 93 25.34 -0.27 -5.72
C THR A 93 26.47 0.58 -5.14
N CYS A 94 26.26 1.89 -5.01
CA CYS A 94 27.29 2.84 -4.55
C CYS A 94 27.02 3.43 -3.16
N GLU A 95 25.95 3.00 -2.50
CA GLU A 95 25.53 3.46 -1.16
C GLU A 95 25.32 4.98 -1.00
N LYS A 96 25.31 5.72 -2.12
CA LYS A 96 24.98 7.14 -2.12
C LYS A 96 23.58 7.33 -1.53
N VAL A 97 23.51 8.18 -0.51
CA VAL A 97 22.25 8.60 0.12
C VAL A 97 21.86 9.94 -0.50
N SER A 98 20.64 10.03 -1.00
CA SER A 98 19.99 11.28 -1.37
C SER A 98 18.77 11.48 -0.50
N VAL A 99 18.72 12.62 0.18
CA VAL A 99 17.58 13.05 0.99
C VAL A 99 16.91 14.24 0.31
N THR A 100 15.63 14.12 -0.01
CA THR A 100 14.81 15.21 -0.56
C THR A 100 13.64 15.51 0.36
N PHE A 101 13.19 16.76 0.32
CA PHE A 101 12.05 17.21 1.12
C PHE A 101 10.94 17.74 0.23
N ASP A 102 9.96 16.89 -0.03
CA ASP A 102 8.97 17.10 -1.08
C ASP A 102 7.64 17.62 -0.47
N PRO A 103 7.08 18.72 -0.99
CA PRO A 103 5.79 19.22 -0.52
C PRO A 103 4.66 18.24 -0.91
N PHE A 104 3.66 18.09 -0.04
CA PHE A 104 2.46 17.30 -0.33
C PHE A 104 1.21 18.05 0.13
N MET A 105 0.06 17.73 -0.45
CA MET A 105 -1.24 18.33 -0.10
C MET A 105 -2.18 17.35 0.62
N TYR A 106 -2.01 16.05 0.37
CA TYR A 106 -2.80 14.98 0.97
C TYR A 106 -1.94 13.71 1.06
N LEU A 107 -2.36 12.76 1.91
CA LEU A 107 -1.67 11.49 2.13
C LEU A 107 -2.50 10.35 1.54
N THR A 108 -1.94 9.64 0.56
CA THR A 108 -2.52 8.36 0.10
C THR A 108 -1.92 7.22 0.91
N LEU A 109 -2.75 6.55 1.70
CA LEU A 109 -2.32 5.46 2.58
C LEU A 109 -2.62 4.09 1.96
N PRO A 110 -1.64 3.18 1.88
CA PRO A 110 -1.91 1.82 1.44
C PRO A 110 -2.75 1.10 2.50
N LEU A 111 -3.77 0.37 2.04
CA LEU A 111 -4.51 -0.52 2.92
C LEU A 111 -3.65 -1.75 3.27
N PRO A 112 -3.62 -2.19 4.54
CA PRO A 112 -2.91 -3.40 4.90
C PRO A 112 -3.45 -4.60 4.10
N ALA A 113 -2.57 -5.28 3.37
CA ALA A 113 -2.92 -6.44 2.54
C ALA A 113 -3.24 -7.71 3.36
N ARG A 114 -3.67 -7.59 4.62
CA ARG A 114 -4.04 -8.72 5.49
C ARG A 114 -5.40 -9.30 5.05
N VAL A 115 -5.42 -9.86 3.84
CA VAL A 115 -6.54 -10.64 3.36
C VAL A 115 -6.41 -12.01 3.99
N GLU A 116 -7.14 -12.24 5.08
CA GLU A 116 -7.36 -13.58 5.61
C GLU A 116 -8.02 -14.42 4.51
N LYS A 117 -7.30 -15.41 3.99
CA LYS A 117 -7.85 -16.43 3.11
C LYS A 117 -8.24 -17.65 3.94
N THR A 118 -9.21 -18.43 3.46
CA THR A 118 -9.58 -19.71 4.09
C THR A 118 -9.04 -20.84 3.24
N ILE A 119 -8.37 -21.82 3.87
CA ILE A 119 -7.95 -23.08 3.26
C ILE A 119 -8.76 -24.23 3.85
N GLU A 120 -9.25 -25.11 2.97
CA GLU A 120 -9.90 -26.37 3.37
C GLU A 120 -8.83 -27.46 3.48
N VAL A 121 -8.70 -28.03 4.68
CA VAL A 121 -7.76 -29.10 5.02
C VAL A 121 -8.55 -30.36 5.31
N THR A 122 -8.29 -31.43 4.56
CA THR A 122 -8.88 -32.74 4.86
C THR A 122 -7.89 -33.56 5.70
N PHE A 123 -8.26 -33.83 6.94
CA PHE A 123 -7.55 -34.78 7.80
C PHE A 123 -7.99 -36.20 7.44
N VAL A 124 -7.03 -37.02 7.01
CA VAL A 124 -7.23 -38.45 6.75
C VAL A 124 -6.47 -39.21 7.83
N PRO A 125 -7.16 -39.82 8.81
CA PRO A 125 -6.47 -40.65 9.79
C PRO A 125 -5.88 -41.91 9.12
N LEU A 126 -4.70 -42.32 9.57
CA LEU A 126 -4.07 -43.55 9.09
C LEU A 126 -4.93 -44.77 9.49
N PRO A 127 -5.05 -45.78 8.63
CA PRO A 127 -5.72 -47.03 8.97
C PRO A 127 -5.06 -47.67 10.19
N ILE A 128 -5.82 -47.90 11.25
CA ILE A 128 -5.35 -48.61 12.44
C ILE A 128 -5.85 -50.06 12.32
N PRO A 129 -4.97 -51.08 12.42
CA PRO A 129 -5.41 -52.47 12.45
C PRO A 129 -6.45 -52.68 13.56
N ASN A 130 -7.57 -53.33 13.23
CA ASN A 130 -8.70 -53.60 14.14
C ASN A 130 -9.52 -52.38 14.62
N ALA A 131 -9.20 -51.16 14.17
CA ALA A 131 -10.15 -50.04 14.27
C ALA A 131 -10.95 -50.00 12.97
N GLY A 132 -12.28 -49.93 13.06
CA GLY A 132 -13.15 -49.83 11.89
C GLY A 132 -12.78 -48.67 10.94
N LYS A 133 -13.45 -48.62 9.77
CA LYS A 133 -13.22 -47.62 8.73
C LYS A 133 -13.37 -46.20 9.30
N GLN A 134 -12.26 -45.46 9.39
CA GLN A 134 -12.28 -44.06 9.84
C GLN A 134 -12.61 -43.14 8.66
N THR A 135 -13.46 -42.15 8.90
CA THR A 135 -13.89 -41.19 7.87
C THR A 135 -12.97 -39.96 7.87
N PRO A 136 -12.61 -39.42 6.68
CA PRO A 136 -11.89 -38.16 6.59
C PRO A 136 -12.70 -37.01 7.17
N ILE A 137 -12.02 -36.07 7.85
CA ILE A 137 -12.63 -34.89 8.47
C ILE A 137 -12.12 -33.65 7.76
N LYS A 138 -13.02 -32.72 7.41
CA LYS A 138 -12.67 -31.45 6.78
C LYS A 138 -12.60 -30.34 7.82
N TYR A 139 -11.55 -29.54 7.74
CA TYR A 139 -11.35 -28.35 8.56
C TYR A 139 -11.17 -27.13 7.65
N ALA A 140 -11.81 -26.02 8.00
CA ALA A 140 -11.51 -24.73 7.40
C ALA A 140 -10.56 -23.97 8.34
N MET A 141 -9.42 -23.54 7.81
CA MET A 141 -8.45 -22.72 8.55
C MET A 141 -8.28 -21.38 7.85
N LYS A 142 -8.29 -20.29 8.62
CA LYS A 142 -7.89 -18.98 8.10
C LYS A 142 -6.37 -18.86 8.09
N TYR A 143 -5.82 -18.27 7.04
CA TYR A 143 -4.39 -18.02 6.91
C TYR A 143 -4.13 -16.69 6.20
N ILE A 144 -2.96 -16.11 6.42
CA ILE A 144 -2.49 -14.91 5.73
C ILE A 144 -1.44 -15.34 4.69
N PRO A 145 -1.67 -15.08 3.39
CA PRO A 145 -0.70 -15.39 2.34
C PRO A 145 0.69 -14.81 2.66
N ASN A 146 1.75 -15.56 2.32
CA ASN A 146 3.17 -15.19 2.54
C ASN A 146 3.59 -14.93 4.00
N THR A 147 2.69 -15.15 4.97
CA THR A 147 2.95 -14.91 6.40
C THR A 147 2.76 -16.19 7.21
N THR A 148 1.63 -16.87 7.04
CA THR A 148 1.32 -18.11 7.76
C THR A 148 2.19 -19.26 7.27
N LYS A 149 2.96 -19.87 8.18
CA LYS A 149 3.84 -21.01 7.84
C LYS A 149 3.10 -22.34 7.94
N MET A 150 3.59 -23.35 7.21
CA MET A 150 3.03 -24.71 7.24
C MET A 150 3.00 -25.35 8.65
N ARG A 151 3.91 -24.92 9.54
CA ARG A 151 3.93 -25.33 10.95
C ARG A 151 2.63 -24.96 11.67
N GLU A 152 2.10 -23.76 11.42
CA GLU A 152 0.85 -23.29 12.03
C GLU A 152 -0.34 -24.13 11.59
N LEU A 153 -0.35 -24.58 10.33
CA LEU A 153 -1.37 -25.51 9.82
C LEU A 153 -1.32 -26.87 10.51
N LYS A 154 -0.11 -27.42 10.75
CA LYS A 154 0.05 -28.66 11.53
C LYS A 154 -0.45 -28.50 12.97
N HIS A 155 -0.14 -27.39 13.62
CA HIS A 155 -0.61 -27.13 14.99
C HIS A 155 -2.13 -27.00 15.04
N TYR A 156 -2.74 -26.28 14.10
CA TYR A 156 -4.19 -26.12 14.04
C TYR A 156 -4.92 -27.47 13.89
N VAL A 157 -4.46 -28.33 12.96
CA VAL A 157 -5.05 -29.66 12.78
C VAL A 157 -4.77 -30.56 13.98
N ALA A 158 -3.58 -30.51 14.57
CA ALA A 158 -3.21 -31.28 15.75
C ALA A 158 -4.10 -30.96 16.95
N GLU A 159 -4.36 -29.67 17.21
CA GLU A 159 -5.26 -29.21 18.28
C GLU A 159 -6.69 -29.75 18.08
N LYS A 160 -7.21 -29.67 16.85
CA LYS A 160 -8.57 -30.15 16.53
C LYS A 160 -8.71 -31.66 16.53
N THR A 161 -7.64 -32.39 16.23
CA THR A 161 -7.66 -33.86 16.12
C THR A 161 -7.10 -34.58 17.35
N GLY A 162 -6.54 -33.85 18.33
CA GLY A 162 -5.85 -34.43 19.49
C GLY A 162 -4.60 -35.24 19.12
N ARG A 163 -3.99 -34.96 17.95
CA ARG A 163 -2.82 -35.70 17.44
C ARG A 163 -1.55 -34.88 17.63
N ASN A 164 -0.41 -35.57 17.67
CA ASN A 164 0.88 -34.89 17.76
C ASN A 164 1.21 -34.20 16.41
N PRO A 165 1.52 -32.88 16.39
CA PRO A 165 1.85 -32.15 15.16
C PRO A 165 2.99 -32.77 14.35
N SER A 166 4.00 -33.34 15.02
CA SER A 166 5.17 -33.96 14.37
C SER A 166 4.83 -35.24 13.63
N LYS A 167 3.72 -35.90 13.96
CA LYS A 167 3.23 -37.12 13.29
C LYS A 167 2.28 -36.81 12.13
N LEU A 168 1.96 -35.54 11.86
CA LEU A 168 1.12 -35.14 10.74
C LEU A 168 1.96 -35.00 9.46
N VAL A 169 1.57 -35.75 8.43
CA VAL A 169 2.07 -35.62 7.07
C VAL A 169 1.07 -34.79 6.27
N ILE A 170 1.57 -33.82 5.50
CA ILE A 170 0.73 -32.95 4.66
C ILE A 170 0.91 -33.39 3.21
N ALA A 171 -0.19 -33.63 2.52
CA ALA A 171 -0.22 -33.82 1.08
C ALA A 171 -0.97 -32.65 0.45
N VAL A 172 -0.39 -32.03 -0.58
CA VAL A 172 -1.03 -30.96 -1.34
C VAL A 172 -1.60 -31.57 -2.61
N LYS A 173 -2.92 -31.51 -2.79
CA LYS A 173 -3.54 -31.89 -4.06
C LYS A 173 -3.35 -30.74 -5.05
N LEU A 174 -2.44 -30.91 -6.00
CA LEU A 174 -2.30 -30.01 -7.14
C LEU A 174 -3.49 -30.26 -8.09
N ILE A 175 -4.47 -29.35 -8.06
CA ILE A 175 -5.52 -29.32 -9.08
C ILE A 175 -5.00 -28.46 -10.23
N TYR A 176 -4.78 -29.10 -11.38
CA TYR A 176 -4.35 -28.43 -12.61
C TYR A 176 -5.22 -27.19 -12.89
N ASN A 177 -4.56 -26.07 -13.20
CA ASN A 177 -5.10 -24.78 -13.68
C ASN A 177 -5.63 -23.71 -12.71
N ARG A 178 -5.37 -23.77 -11.41
CA ARG A 178 -5.40 -22.55 -10.55
C ARG A 178 -4.29 -22.57 -9.49
N LEU A 179 -3.05 -22.49 -9.96
CA LEU A 179 -1.97 -21.94 -9.15
C LEU A 179 -2.19 -20.42 -9.08
N ASP A 180 -2.77 -19.95 -7.98
CA ASP A 180 -2.48 -18.60 -7.53
C ASP A 180 -0.97 -18.59 -7.25
N SER A 181 -0.20 -18.03 -8.18
CA SER A 181 1.26 -17.99 -8.26
C SER A 181 1.95 -17.28 -7.07
N ARG A 182 1.20 -17.07 -5.98
CA ARG A 182 1.60 -16.45 -4.73
C ARG A 182 1.73 -17.42 -3.56
N MET A 183 1.44 -18.70 -3.76
CA MET A 183 1.85 -19.74 -2.81
C MET A 183 3.27 -20.18 -3.19
N ALA A 184 4.25 -19.32 -2.88
CA ALA A 184 5.65 -19.71 -2.91
C ALA A 184 5.86 -20.78 -1.84
N PHE A 185 5.83 -22.04 -2.26
CA PHE A 185 6.42 -23.13 -1.53
C PHE A 185 7.93 -22.96 -1.67
N LEU A 186 8.65 -22.81 -0.54
CA LEU A 186 10.10 -22.97 -0.51
C LEU A 186 10.48 -24.34 -1.08
#